data_AF-A0A5J5X0M3-F1
#
_entry.id   AF-A0A5J5X0M3-F1
#
_cell.length_a   1.000
_cell.length_b   1.000
_cell.length_c   1.000
_cell.angle_alpha   90.00
_cell.angle_beta   90.00
_cell.angle_gamma   90.00
#
_symmetry.space_group_name_H-M   'P 1'
#
loop_
_entity.id
_entity.type
_entity.pdbx_description
1 polymer ?
#
loop_
_entity_poly.entity_id
_entity_poly.type
_entity_poly.pdbx_seq_one_letter_code
_entity_poly.pdbx_strand_id
1 'polypeptide(L)'
;MWELELILVYLLLSMWGEKTSVLATKFILYTTGGSVFLLIGVLGLGLCGSNEPTLNFKTLANQPYPVALEIIFYIGFLIAFIVKSWIIPLHMWL
;
A
#
# COMPACT_ATOMS: atom_id res chain seq x y z
N MET A 1 2.17 -2.69 -10.14
CA MET A 1 3.63 -2.51 -9.93
C MET A 1 4.00 -2.59 -8.45
N TRP A 2 3.24 -1.98 -7.53
CA TRP A 2 3.51 -1.96 -6.07
C TRP A 2 3.92 -3.29 -5.43
N GLU A 3 3.20 -4.39 -5.73
CA GLU A 3 3.46 -5.71 -5.14
C GLU A 3 4.53 -6.53 -5.88
N LEU A 4 4.81 -6.21 -7.16
CA LEU A 4 5.86 -6.89 -7.92
C LEU A 4 7.25 -6.60 -7.37
N GLU A 5 7.45 -5.37 -6.87
CA GLU A 5 8.68 -5.00 -6.17
C GLU A 5 8.86 -5.81 -4.88
N LEU A 6 7.77 -6.09 -4.15
CA LEU A 6 7.83 -6.87 -2.91
C LEU A 6 8.28 -8.31 -3.17
N ILE A 7 7.78 -8.92 -4.24
CA ILE A 7 8.15 -10.28 -4.65
C ILE A 7 9.64 -10.34 -5.02
N LEU A 8 10.14 -9.35 -5.78
CA LEU A 8 11.55 -9.28 -6.15
C LEU A 8 12.47 -9.16 -4.93
N VAL A 9 12.12 -8.27 -3.98
CA VAL A 9 12.91 -8.07 -2.75
C VAL A 9 12.84 -9.30 -1.84
N TYR A 10 11.69 -9.96 -1.74
CA TYR A 10 11.55 -11.21 -0.99
C TYR A 10 12.43 -12.32 -1.56
N LEU A 11 12.47 -12.50 -2.88
CA LEU A 11 13.33 -13.51 -3.52
C LEU A 11 14.81 -13.22 -3.25
N LEU A 12 15.24 -11.95 -3.33
CA LEU A 12 16.59 -11.51 -3.00
C LEU A 12 16.96 -11.85 -1.54
N LEU A 13 16.09 -11.49 -0.59
CA LEU A 13 16.29 -11.76 0.84
C LEU A 13 16.30 -13.28 1.14
N SER A 14 15.44 -14.04 0.47
CA SER A 14 15.32 -15.48 0.70
C SER A 14 16.49 -16.27 0.11
N MET A 15 17.10 -15.80 -0.98
CA MET A 15 18.20 -16.51 -1.65
C MET A 15 19.58 -16.14 -1.13
N TRP A 16 19.77 -14.93 -0.60
CA TRP A 16 21.11 -14.39 -0.33
C TRP A 16 21.40 -14.00 1.14
N GLY A 17 20.46 -14.17 2.07
CA GLY A 17 20.69 -13.87 3.50
C GLY A 17 21.22 -15.06 4.31
N GLU A 18 21.73 -14.82 5.51
CA GLU A 18 22.21 -15.88 6.43
C GLU A 18 21.15 -16.30 7.49
N LYS A 19 20.12 -15.47 7.74
CA LYS A 19 18.97 -15.73 8.64
C LYS A 19 17.63 -15.49 7.91
N THR A 20 17.51 -16.12 6.74
CA THR A 20 16.64 -15.71 5.62
C THR A 20 15.13 -15.75 5.89
N SER A 21 14.60 -16.84 6.44
CA SER A 21 13.14 -17.02 6.42
C SER A 21 12.42 -16.07 7.38
N VAL A 22 12.92 -15.87 8.60
CA VAL A 22 12.20 -15.07 9.61
C VAL A 22 12.19 -13.57 9.26
N LEU A 23 13.31 -13.05 8.74
CA LEU A 23 13.41 -11.66 8.28
C LEU A 23 12.59 -11.43 7.00
N ALA A 24 12.64 -12.36 6.05
CA ALA A 24 11.85 -12.26 4.82
C ALA A 24 10.33 -12.38 5.08
N THR A 25 9.90 -13.23 6.01
CA THR A 25 8.49 -13.33 6.40
C THR A 25 8.01 -12.08 7.14
N LYS A 26 8.83 -11.50 8.04
CA LYS A 26 8.52 -10.20 8.64
C LYS A 26 8.39 -9.12 7.57
N PHE A 27 9.34 -9.07 6.62
CA PHE A 27 9.33 -8.10 5.53
C PHE A 27 8.01 -8.10 4.76
N ILE A 28 7.56 -9.29 4.32
CA ILE A 28 6.29 -9.46 3.62
C ILE A 28 5.11 -9.06 4.51
N LEU A 29 5.04 -9.53 5.76
CA LEU A 29 3.89 -9.24 6.63
C LEU A 29 3.69 -7.73 6.84
N TYR A 30 4.77 -6.98 7.07
CA TYR A 30 4.69 -5.53 7.24
C TYR A 30 4.28 -4.82 5.94
N THR A 31 4.83 -5.20 4.79
CA THR A 31 4.50 -4.54 3.52
C THR A 31 3.16 -4.94 2.93
N THR A 32 2.76 -6.20 3.06
CA THR A 32 1.43 -6.66 2.69
C THR A 32 0.37 -5.98 3.55
N GLY A 33 0.62 -5.79 4.85
CA GLY A 33 -0.27 -5.02 5.72
C GLY A 33 -0.54 -3.61 5.19
N GLY A 34 0.51 -2.90 4.77
CA GLY A 34 0.36 -1.58 4.12
C GLY A 34 -0.35 -1.65 2.76
N SER A 35 -0.10 -2.69 1.96
CA SER A 35 -0.73 -2.89 0.65
C SER A 35 -2.25 -3.02 0.74
N VAL A 36 -2.76 -3.66 1.79
CA VAL A 36 -4.23 -3.81 2.02
C VAL A 36 -4.91 -2.45 2.17
N PHE A 37 -4.31 -1.50 2.89
CA PHE A 37 -4.86 -0.14 3.01
C PHE A 37 -4.88 0.60 1.68
N LEU A 38 -3.85 0.41 0.85
CA LEU A 38 -3.82 0.94 -0.51
C LEU A 38 -4.93 0.35 -1.39
N LEU A 39 -5.14 -0.97 -1.32
CA LEU A 39 -6.21 -1.65 -2.05
C LEU A 39 -7.60 -1.13 -1.65
N ILE A 40 -7.85 -1.02 -0.34
CA ILE A 40 -9.12 -0.50 0.19
C ILE A 40 -9.35 0.94 -0.24
N GLY A 41 -8.31 1.79 -0.23
CA GLY A 41 -8.41 3.17 -0.67
C GLY A 41 -8.76 3.30 -2.15
N VAL A 42 -8.08 2.54 -3.02
CA VAL A 42 -8.31 2.57 -4.48
C VAL A 42 -9.69 2.00 -4.83
N LEU A 43 -10.08 0.88 -4.22
CA LEU A 43 -11.41 0.30 -4.42
C LEU A 43 -12.51 1.22 -3.87
N GLY A 44 -12.30 1.83 -2.70
CA GLY A 44 -13.26 2.76 -2.11
C GLY A 44 -13.48 3.99 -2.98
N LEU A 45 -12.42 4.58 -3.54
CA LEU A 45 -12.54 5.68 -4.51
C LEU A 45 -13.28 5.25 -5.78
N GLY A 46 -12.94 4.07 -6.31
CA GLY A 46 -13.56 3.53 -7.52
C GLY A 46 -15.05 3.20 -7.38
N LEU A 47 -15.50 2.83 -6.17
CA LEU A 47 -16.89 2.46 -5.88
C LEU A 47 -17.75 3.60 -5.33
N CYS A 48 -17.19 4.47 -4.50
CA CYS A 48 -17.93 5.61 -3.94
C CYS A 48 -17.94 6.83 -4.85
N GLY A 49 -17.08 6.85 -5.86
CA GLY A 49 -16.84 8.03 -6.64
C GLY A 49 -17.87 8.33 -7.72
N SER A 50 -18.20 7.33 -8.52
CA SER A 50 -19.03 7.51 -9.70
C SER A 50 -20.13 6.47 -9.76
N ASN A 51 -21.20 6.77 -10.51
CA ASN A 51 -22.28 5.81 -10.76
C ASN A 51 -21.79 4.53 -11.43
N GLU A 52 -20.65 4.59 -12.14
CA GLU A 52 -19.99 3.44 -12.74
C GLU A 52 -18.64 3.19 -12.04
N PRO A 53 -18.32 1.96 -11.65
CA PRO A 53 -17.06 1.65 -11.02
C PRO A 53 -15.89 1.86 -12.00
N THR A 54 -14.97 2.77 -11.68
CA THR A 54 -13.80 3.08 -12.50
C THR A 54 -12.52 3.11 -11.67
N LEU A 55 -11.43 2.61 -12.25
CA LEU A 55 -10.07 2.69 -11.68
C LEU A 55 -9.16 3.63 -12.50
N ASN A 56 -9.75 4.44 -13.37
CA ASN A 56 -8.98 5.39 -14.17
C ASN A 56 -8.56 6.58 -13.30
N PHE A 57 -7.25 6.80 -13.18
CA PHE A 57 -6.68 7.87 -12.36
C PHE A 57 -7.22 9.26 -12.75
N LYS A 58 -7.36 9.55 -14.05
CA LYS A 58 -7.85 10.87 -14.50
C LYS A 58 -9.30 11.12 -14.11
N THR A 59 -10.15 10.08 -14.13
CA THR A 59 -11.54 10.24 -13.72
C THR A 59 -11.62 10.39 -12.21
N LEU A 60 -10.91 9.55 -11.46
CA LEU A 60 -10.91 9.59 -9.99
C LEU A 60 -10.34 10.89 -9.42
N ALA A 61 -9.30 11.47 -10.05
CA ALA A 61 -8.66 12.70 -9.57
C ALA A 61 -9.47 13.97 -9.82
N ASN A 62 -10.35 13.98 -10.82
CA ASN A 62 -11.15 15.17 -11.19
C ASN A 62 -12.58 15.14 -10.63
N GLN A 63 -12.91 14.11 -9.86
CA GLN A 63 -14.25 13.90 -9.38
C GLN A 63 -14.44 14.56 -8.01
N PRO A 64 -15.59 15.20 -7.76
CA PRO A 64 -15.86 15.80 -6.46
C PRO A 64 -16.15 14.71 -5.42
N TYR A 65 -15.42 14.73 -4.30
CA TYR A 65 -15.73 13.93 -3.12
C TYR A 65 -16.12 14.83 -1.95
N PRO A 66 -16.98 14.36 -1.03
CA PRO A 66 -17.14 15.01 0.26
C PRO A 66 -15.81 15.06 1.03
N VAL A 67 -15.49 16.20 1.63
CA VAL A 67 -14.26 16.42 2.40
C VAL A 67 -13.99 15.32 3.45
N ALA A 68 -15.05 14.82 4.10
CA ALA A 68 -14.92 13.74 5.08
C ALA A 68 -14.37 12.44 4.45
N LEU A 69 -14.81 12.08 3.23
CA LEU A 69 -14.30 10.91 2.51
C LEU A 69 -12.87 11.13 2.04
N GLU A 70 -12.53 12.33 1.56
CA GLU A 70 -11.16 12.67 1.17
C GLU A 70 -10.17 12.48 2.34
N ILE A 71 -10.54 12.92 3.55
CA ILE A 71 -9.70 12.75 4.75
C ILE A 71 -9.50 11.26 5.07
N ILE A 72 -10.55 10.44 4.98
CA ILE A 72 -10.47 9.00 5.26
C ILE A 72 -9.54 8.31 4.25
N PHE A 73 -9.72 8.58 2.96
CA PHE A 73 -8.86 8.01 1.92
C PHE A 73 -7.42 8.51 2.05
N TYR A 74 -7.24 9.79 2.36
CA TYR A 74 -5.92 10.38 2.59
C TYR A 74 -5.19 9.68 3.74
N ILE A 75 -5.85 9.46 4.88
CA ILE A 75 -5.26 8.74 6.02
C ILE A 75 -4.94 7.29 5.64
N GLY A 76 -5.82 6.61 4.90
CA GLY A 76 -5.59 5.24 4.42
C GLY A 76 -4.35 5.15 3.53
N PHE A 77 -4.22 6.06 2.56
CA PHE A 77 -3.03 6.14 1.71
C PHE A 77 -1.79 6.53 2.49
N LEU A 78 -1.90 7.48 3.42
CA LEU A 78 -0.79 7.92 4.27
C LEU A 78 -0.20 6.74 5.05
N ILE A 79 -1.03 5.89 5.66
CA ILE A 79 -0.58 4.68 6.36
C ILE A 79 0.16 3.75 5.40
N ALA A 80 -0.42 3.48 4.23
CA ALA A 80 0.17 2.59 3.24
C ALA A 80 1.54 3.11 2.71
N PHE A 81 1.66 4.42 2.51
CA PHE A 81 2.91 5.06 2.10
C PHE A 81 3.94 5.13 3.22
N ILE A 82 3.54 5.40 4.46
CA ILE A 82 4.46 5.42 5.62
C ILE A 82 5.07 4.04 5.83
N VAL A 83 4.28 2.96 5.69
CA VAL A 83 4.77 1.57 5.82
C VAL A 83 5.85 1.25 4.77
N LYS A 84 5.75 1.81 3.56
CA LYS A 84 6.76 1.61 2.50
C LYS A 84 7.89 2.66 2.51
N SER A 85 7.67 3.82 3.13
CA SER A 85 8.62 4.94 3.21
C SER A 85 9.58 4.79 4.38
N TRP A 86 10.76 5.40 4.29
CA TRP A 86 11.81 5.39 5.32
C TRP A 86 11.48 6.33 6.50
N ILE A 87 10.24 6.30 7.00
CA ILE A 87 9.77 7.15 8.10
C ILE A 87 9.91 6.39 9.42
N ILE A 88 10.82 6.85 10.26
CA ILE A 88 11.09 6.32 11.60
C ILE A 88 9.81 6.51 12.45
N PRO A 89 9.26 5.48 13.13
CA PRO A 89 9.92 4.27 13.66
C PRO A 89 9.62 2.95 12.91
N LEU A 90 8.90 2.96 11.78
CA LEU A 90 8.40 1.74 11.12
C LEU A 90 9.45 0.97 10.29
N HIS A 91 10.73 1.11 10.62
CA HIS A 91 11.84 0.38 10.00
C HIS A 91 12.22 -0.92 10.72
N MET A 92 11.42 -1.40 11.68
CA MET A 92 11.75 -2.58 12.53
C MET A 92 11.85 -3.92 11.77
N TRP A 93 11.66 -3.92 10.46
CA TRP A 93 11.83 -5.07 9.57
C TRP A 93 13.27 -5.28 9.05
N LEU A 94 14.14 -4.29 9.24
CA LEU A 94 15.55 -4.27 8.86
C LEU A 94 16.39 -4.70 10.08
#